data_AF-A0A821J1K0-F1
#
_entry.id   AF-A0A821J1K0-F1
#
_cell.length_a   1.000
_cell.length_b   1.000
_cell.length_c   1.000
_cell.angle_alpha   90.00
_cell.angle_beta   90.00
_cell.angle_gamma   90.00
#
_symmetry.space_group_name_H-M   'P 1'
#
loop_
_entity.id
_entity.type
_entity.pdbx_description
1 polymer ?
#
loop_
_entity_poly.entity_id
_entity_poly.type
_entity_poly.pdbx_seq_one_letter_code
_entity_poly.pdbx_strand_id
1 'polypeptide(L)'
;MHWHVSFNPGHVIWEDIASTYFAMVRLNQYDRNAVIIEYKHFPKRGDEFYQMYENLVPAFAAKVDGLDHYMNNFSSPLVCFRTLVAGGGKSMFSVDKEPYTHGKERLLYDYRTAILRYHGVNVSHLPSRHRIVLVNKTQALRRSLRAIANLVEVKHFIHLTYPKIRLDVIDWTTYKFTQQMHELYKTTILITPCGGVSAIIPFLPEGTHAIIMDFYVNKQSYRKGARYGIGESASMDAALWNYFPHIRKLYYQVRSAADYVFDFSGASNTRQDASIKINMTRLKELIDTALEESTLVQ
;
A
#
# COMPACT_ATOMS: atom_id res chain seq x y z
N MET A 1 -7.19 -11.20 7.93
CA MET A 1 -5.86 -10.57 8.03
C MET A 1 -6.09 -9.20 8.65
N HIS A 2 -5.76 -9.04 9.92
CA HIS A 2 -5.67 -7.72 10.52
C HIS A 2 -4.30 -7.14 10.14
N TRP A 3 -4.11 -5.83 10.23
CA TRP A 3 -2.84 -5.19 9.88
C TRP A 3 -2.22 -4.68 11.21
N HIS A 4 -1.31 -5.44 11.84
CA HIS A 4 -0.68 -5.07 13.11
C HIS A 4 0.47 -4.06 12.93
N VAL A 5 0.70 -3.21 13.95
CA VAL A 5 1.64 -2.07 13.94
C VAL A 5 3.14 -2.46 13.86
N SER A 6 3.51 -3.71 14.13
CA SER A 6 4.88 -4.23 13.91
C SER A 6 5.12 -4.75 12.49
N PHE A 7 4.05 -4.88 11.70
CA PHE A 7 4.07 -5.41 10.34
C PHE A 7 3.78 -4.27 9.37
N ASN A 8 4.74 -3.91 8.52
CA ASN A 8 4.53 -2.90 7.48
C ASN A 8 4.28 -3.59 6.13
N PRO A 9 3.01 -3.81 5.75
CA PRO A 9 2.69 -4.62 4.58
C PRO A 9 3.22 -4.01 3.28
N GLY A 10 3.39 -2.70 3.19
CA GLY A 10 4.04 -2.08 2.04
C GLY A 10 5.45 -2.62 1.79
N HIS A 11 6.25 -2.81 2.84
CA HIS A 11 7.61 -3.36 2.69
C HIS A 11 7.56 -4.80 2.21
N VAL A 12 6.66 -5.62 2.76
CA VAL A 12 6.58 -7.03 2.38
C VAL A 12 6.09 -7.21 0.93
N ILE A 13 5.07 -6.46 0.50
CA ILE A 13 4.60 -6.51 -0.91
C ILE A 13 5.72 -6.10 -1.85
N TRP A 14 6.33 -4.94 -1.60
CA TRP A 14 7.14 -4.28 -2.59
C TRP A 14 8.63 -4.62 -2.42
N GLU A 15 9.21 -4.56 -1.23
CA GLU A 15 10.63 -4.84 -1.03
C GLU A 15 10.94 -6.34 -0.98
N ASP A 16 10.12 -7.15 -0.30
CA ASP A 16 10.42 -8.57 -0.12
C ASP A 16 9.90 -9.42 -1.31
N ILE A 17 8.58 -9.50 -1.49
CA ILE A 17 7.96 -10.40 -2.46
C ILE A 17 8.22 -9.94 -3.90
N ALA A 18 8.06 -8.65 -4.21
CA ALA A 18 8.28 -8.16 -5.57
C ALA A 18 9.75 -8.28 -6.01
N SER A 19 10.72 -8.23 -5.09
CA SER A 19 12.14 -8.44 -5.44
C SER A 19 12.39 -9.83 -6.03
N THR A 20 11.70 -10.86 -5.54
CA THR A 20 11.77 -12.21 -6.10
C THR A 20 11.24 -12.25 -7.54
N TYR A 21 10.07 -11.65 -7.77
CA TYR A 21 9.52 -11.52 -9.13
C TYR A 21 10.47 -10.76 -10.06
N PHE A 22 11.04 -9.63 -9.61
CA PHE A 22 11.97 -8.84 -10.40
C PHE A 22 13.26 -9.60 -10.71
N ALA A 23 13.79 -10.39 -9.78
CA ALA A 23 14.97 -11.20 -10.02
C ALA A 23 14.71 -12.25 -11.12
N MET A 24 13.56 -12.94 -11.04
CA MET A 24 13.16 -13.91 -12.06
C MET A 24 13.06 -13.28 -13.45
N VAL A 25 12.39 -12.12 -13.57
CA VAL A 25 12.23 -11.43 -14.85
C VAL A 25 13.58 -10.90 -15.38
N ARG A 26 14.37 -10.23 -14.54
CA ARG A 26 15.64 -9.59 -14.95
C ARG A 26 16.72 -10.57 -15.37
N LEU A 27 16.74 -11.76 -14.78
CA LEU A 27 17.68 -12.82 -15.13
C LEU A 27 17.18 -13.66 -16.31
N ASN A 28 16.05 -13.29 -16.93
CA ASN A 28 15.39 -14.05 -17.98
C ASN A 28 15.10 -15.50 -17.56
N GLN A 29 14.73 -15.69 -16.28
CA GLN A 29 14.38 -16.97 -15.66
C GLN A 29 12.94 -16.94 -15.13
N TYR A 30 12.08 -16.10 -15.70
CA TYR A 30 10.68 -16.08 -15.29
C TYR A 30 10.00 -17.39 -15.70
N ASP A 31 9.64 -18.18 -14.70
CA ASP A 31 8.86 -19.40 -14.84
C ASP A 31 7.70 -19.38 -13.85
N ARG A 32 6.47 -19.45 -14.37
CA ARG A 32 5.27 -19.48 -13.55
C ARG A 32 5.16 -20.77 -12.73
N ASN A 33 5.86 -21.83 -13.13
CA ASN A 33 5.93 -23.10 -12.43
C ASN A 33 7.07 -23.16 -11.39
N ALA A 34 7.83 -22.07 -11.23
CA ALA A 34 8.92 -22.03 -10.26
C ALA A 34 8.40 -22.30 -8.83
N VAL A 35 9.22 -23.03 -8.08
CA VAL A 35 9.07 -23.18 -6.63
C VAL A 35 10.03 -22.20 -5.98
N ILE A 36 9.50 -21.25 -5.23
CA ILE A 36 10.30 -20.31 -4.45
C ILE A 36 10.66 -21.00 -3.14
N ILE A 37 11.97 -21.16 -2.93
CA ILE A 37 12.52 -21.76 -1.72
C ILE A 37 13.09 -20.64 -0.87
N GLU A 38 12.57 -20.47 0.35
CA GLU A 38 13.11 -19.52 1.31
C GLU A 38 14.11 -20.21 2.24
N TYR A 39 15.27 -19.55 2.45
CA TYR A 39 16.32 -20.03 3.34
C TYR A 39 16.22 -19.32 4.69
N LYS A 40 16.06 -20.09 5.78
CA LYS A 40 15.79 -19.69 7.20
C LYS A 40 14.31 -19.71 7.61
N HIS A 41 14.05 -19.38 8.88
CA HIS A 41 12.76 -19.55 9.57
C HIS A 41 11.59 -18.98 8.77
N PHE A 42 10.80 -19.88 8.21
CA PHE A 42 9.55 -19.52 7.57
C PHE A 42 8.53 -19.08 8.64
N PRO A 43 7.86 -17.93 8.47
CA PRO A 43 6.83 -17.51 9.40
C PRO A 43 5.72 -18.56 9.47
N LYS A 44 5.23 -18.83 10.68
CA LYS A 44 4.25 -19.90 10.92
C LYS A 44 2.96 -19.63 10.13
N ARG A 45 2.30 -20.70 9.66
CA ARG A 45 0.95 -20.62 9.08
C ARG A 45 0.02 -19.97 10.11
N GLY A 46 -0.34 -18.71 9.88
CA GLY A 46 -1.11 -17.89 10.83
C GLY A 46 -0.51 -16.50 11.05
N ASP A 47 0.78 -16.31 10.79
CA ASP A 47 1.44 -14.99 10.77
C ASP A 47 0.87 -14.12 9.64
N GLU A 48 0.70 -12.83 9.90
CA GLU A 48 0.24 -11.84 8.91
C GLU A 48 1.18 -11.79 7.70
N PHE A 49 2.49 -11.97 7.94
CA PHE A 49 3.49 -12.07 6.87
C PHE A 49 3.21 -13.27 5.96
N TYR A 50 2.97 -14.45 6.54
CA TYR A 50 2.73 -15.66 5.76
C TYR A 50 1.44 -15.56 4.94
N GLN A 51 0.37 -15.01 5.53
CA GLN A 51 -0.88 -14.81 4.80
C GLN A 51 -0.69 -13.88 3.58
N MET A 52 0.22 -12.93 3.60
CA MET A 52 0.52 -12.11 2.41
C MET A 52 1.22 -12.90 1.31
N TYR A 53 2.16 -13.79 1.66
CA TYR A 53 2.79 -14.69 0.69
C TYR A 53 1.77 -15.56 -0.01
N GLU A 54 0.82 -16.15 0.72
CA GLU A 54 -0.25 -16.98 0.15
C GLU A 54 -1.15 -16.22 -0.82
N ASN A 55 -1.33 -14.91 -0.65
CA ASN A 55 -2.12 -14.09 -1.56
C ASN A 55 -1.32 -13.61 -2.78
N LEU A 56 -0.03 -13.34 -2.62
CA LEU A 56 0.76 -12.62 -3.63
C LEU A 56 1.65 -13.52 -4.48
N VAL A 57 2.30 -14.53 -3.88
CA VAL A 57 3.24 -15.40 -4.61
C VAL A 57 2.57 -16.21 -5.71
N PRO A 58 1.38 -16.81 -5.50
CA PRO A 58 0.70 -17.55 -6.56
C PRO A 58 0.39 -16.72 -7.80
N ALA A 59 0.44 -15.38 -7.69
CA ALA A 59 0.30 -14.45 -8.80
C ALA A 59 1.51 -14.43 -9.75
N PHE A 60 2.63 -15.09 -9.44
CA PHE A 60 3.80 -15.17 -10.34
C PHE A 60 4.67 -16.43 -10.20
N ALA A 61 4.44 -17.28 -9.21
CA ALA A 61 5.11 -18.58 -9.05
C ALA A 61 4.10 -19.66 -8.62
N ALA A 62 4.46 -20.94 -8.74
CA ALA A 62 3.55 -22.06 -8.44
C ALA A 62 3.47 -22.37 -6.95
N LYS A 63 4.58 -22.22 -6.23
CA LYS A 63 4.67 -22.56 -4.81
C LYS A 63 5.70 -21.69 -4.11
N VAL A 64 5.45 -21.39 -2.83
CA VAL A 64 6.48 -21.00 -1.88
C VAL A 64 6.63 -22.09 -0.83
N ASP A 65 7.86 -22.41 -0.47
CA ASP A 65 8.16 -23.43 0.53
C ASP A 65 9.38 -23.07 1.36
N GLY A 66 9.40 -23.53 2.61
CA GLY A 66 10.60 -23.45 3.44
C GLY A 66 11.60 -24.51 3.00
N LEU A 67 12.90 -24.20 2.99
CA LEU A 67 13.93 -25.14 2.56
C LEU A 67 13.79 -26.51 3.26
N ASP A 68 13.66 -26.54 4.59
CA ASP A 68 13.59 -27.79 5.34
C ASP A 68 12.40 -28.68 4.90
N HIS A 69 11.23 -28.08 4.67
CA HIS A 69 10.05 -28.82 4.19
C HIS A 69 10.21 -29.26 2.74
N TYR A 70 10.79 -28.42 1.89
CA TYR A 70 11.09 -28.77 0.51
C TYR A 70 12.06 -29.95 0.43
N MET A 71 13.13 -29.92 1.23
CA MET A 71 14.15 -30.96 1.30
C MET A 71 13.59 -32.30 1.80
N ASN A 72 12.57 -32.30 2.66
CA ASN A 72 11.90 -33.53 3.12
C ASN A 72 11.18 -34.30 2.00
N ASN A 73 10.94 -33.69 0.84
CA ASN A 73 10.36 -34.40 -0.32
C ASN A 73 11.40 -35.25 -1.07
N PHE A 74 12.68 -35.17 -0.68
CA PHE A 74 13.76 -35.90 -1.33
C PHE A 74 14.36 -36.92 -0.36
N SER A 75 14.63 -38.12 -0.88
CA SER A 75 15.32 -39.18 -0.14
C SER A 75 16.83 -38.97 -0.05
N SER A 76 17.37 -37.96 -0.74
CA SER A 76 18.79 -37.63 -0.83
C SER A 76 19.07 -36.28 -0.18
N PRO A 77 20.18 -36.12 0.58
CA PRO A 77 20.63 -34.83 1.08
C PRO A 77 21.15 -33.89 -0.03
N LEU A 78 21.37 -34.44 -1.24
CA LEU A 78 21.79 -33.71 -2.43
C LEU A 78 20.58 -33.53 -3.37
N VAL A 79 20.22 -32.28 -3.62
CA VAL A 79 19.19 -31.90 -4.59
C VAL A 79 19.86 -31.22 -5.78
N CYS A 80 19.56 -31.72 -6.98
CA CYS A 80 20.06 -31.15 -8.23
C CYS A 80 19.00 -30.21 -8.82
N PHE A 81 19.43 -29.00 -9.20
CA PHE A 81 18.58 -28.01 -9.85
C PHE A 81 19.04 -27.80 -11.29
N ARG A 82 18.09 -27.68 -12.23
CA ARG A 82 18.41 -27.28 -13.61
C ARG A 82 18.84 -25.82 -13.69
N THR A 83 18.20 -24.98 -12.87
CA THR A 83 18.49 -23.55 -12.74
C THR A 83 18.34 -23.16 -11.28
N LEU A 84 19.35 -22.51 -10.71
CA LEU A 84 19.27 -21.85 -9.41
C LEU A 84 19.39 -20.34 -9.61
N VAL A 85 18.42 -19.60 -9.10
CA VAL A 85 18.41 -18.13 -9.16
C VAL A 85 18.51 -17.59 -7.74
N ALA A 86 19.54 -16.80 -7.47
CA ALA A 86 19.69 -16.04 -6.23
C ALA A 86 19.59 -14.54 -6.56
N GLY A 87 18.69 -13.85 -5.87
CA GLY A 87 18.46 -12.40 -6.00
C GLY A 87 18.62 -11.68 -4.67
N GLY A 88 18.83 -10.36 -4.72
CA GLY A 88 18.88 -9.49 -3.55
C GLY A 88 17.62 -8.64 -3.41
N GLY A 89 17.26 -8.30 -2.16
CA GLY A 89 16.15 -7.41 -1.85
C GLY A 89 16.41 -5.97 -2.27
N LYS A 90 15.35 -5.25 -2.63
CA LYS A 90 15.38 -3.83 -3.00
C LYS A 90 14.89 -3.00 -1.82
N SER A 91 15.61 -1.93 -1.45
CA SER A 91 15.02 -0.90 -0.60
C SER A 91 14.32 0.14 -1.47
N MET A 92 12.99 0.15 -1.50
CA MET A 92 12.14 1.08 -2.25
C MET A 92 11.66 2.28 -1.45
N PHE A 93 11.71 2.20 -0.12
CA PHE A 93 11.28 3.28 0.76
C PHE A 93 12.42 4.21 1.17
N SER A 94 13.66 3.94 0.73
CA SER A 94 14.84 4.76 1.01
C SER A 94 15.02 5.85 -0.06
N VAL A 95 14.87 7.11 0.34
CA VAL A 95 14.98 8.28 -0.54
C VAL A 95 16.40 8.42 -1.12
N ASP A 96 17.44 8.13 -0.35
CA ASP A 96 18.83 8.16 -0.82
C ASP A 96 19.12 7.10 -1.90
N LYS A 97 18.18 6.16 -2.09
CA LYS A 97 18.28 5.09 -3.08
C LYS A 97 17.32 5.28 -4.27
N GLU A 98 16.56 6.38 -4.32
CA GLU A 98 15.64 6.73 -5.43
C GLU A 98 16.31 6.58 -6.82
N PRO A 99 17.58 7.05 -7.03
CA PRO A 99 18.24 6.91 -8.33
C PRO A 99 18.41 5.46 -8.82
N TYR A 100 18.58 4.51 -7.90
CA TYR A 100 18.77 3.08 -8.23
C TYR A 100 17.48 2.38 -8.66
N THR A 101 16.39 3.13 -8.80
CA THR A 101 15.06 2.56 -9.01
C THR A 101 14.32 3.11 -10.23
N HIS A 102 14.90 4.10 -10.94
CA HIS A 102 14.44 4.53 -12.26
C HIS A 102 14.39 3.37 -13.26
N GLY A 103 13.39 3.40 -14.16
CA GLY A 103 13.21 2.41 -15.22
C GLY A 103 12.58 1.09 -14.74
N LYS A 104 12.11 1.02 -13.49
CA LYS A 104 11.46 -0.17 -12.90
C LYS A 104 9.93 -0.07 -12.93
N GLU A 105 9.37 1.02 -13.43
CA GLU A 105 7.93 1.31 -13.46
C GLU A 105 7.19 0.19 -14.21
N ARG A 106 7.74 -0.29 -15.33
CA ARG A 106 7.14 -1.38 -16.08
C ARG A 106 7.09 -2.70 -15.29
N LEU A 107 8.18 -3.04 -14.60
CA LEU A 107 8.23 -4.26 -13.77
C LEU A 107 7.23 -4.20 -12.61
N LEU A 108 7.13 -3.04 -11.96
CA LEU A 108 6.16 -2.79 -10.89
C LEU A 108 4.72 -2.90 -11.42
N TYR A 109 4.48 -2.35 -12.62
CA TYR A 109 3.19 -2.43 -13.29
C TYR A 109 2.81 -3.88 -13.62
N ASP A 110 3.72 -4.64 -14.23
CA ASP A 110 3.48 -6.04 -14.61
C ASP A 110 3.24 -6.92 -13.36
N TYR A 111 4.02 -6.71 -12.28
CA TYR A 111 3.82 -7.39 -10.99
C TYR A 111 2.44 -7.12 -10.41
N ARG A 112 2.06 -5.83 -10.33
CA ARG A 112 0.73 -5.40 -9.88
C ARG A 112 -0.38 -6.04 -10.72
N THR A 113 -0.25 -6.01 -12.04
CA THR A 113 -1.23 -6.59 -12.96
C THR A 113 -1.37 -8.09 -12.79
N ALA A 114 -0.27 -8.81 -12.54
CA ALA A 114 -0.30 -10.24 -12.27
C ALA A 114 -1.08 -10.56 -10.98
N ILE A 115 -0.89 -9.77 -9.92
CA ILE A 115 -1.64 -9.89 -8.66
C ILE A 115 -3.13 -9.63 -8.88
N LEU A 116 -3.48 -8.51 -9.53
CA LEU A 116 -4.87 -8.17 -9.80
C LEU A 116 -5.59 -9.29 -10.59
N ARG A 117 -4.96 -9.81 -11.65
CA ARG A 117 -5.52 -10.91 -12.44
C ARG A 117 -5.67 -12.20 -11.65
N TYR A 118 -4.68 -12.55 -10.81
CA TYR A 118 -4.75 -13.72 -9.94
C TYR A 118 -5.95 -13.66 -8.99
N HIS A 119 -6.26 -12.46 -8.49
CA HIS A 119 -7.44 -12.22 -7.65
C HIS A 119 -8.72 -11.93 -8.44
N GLY A 120 -8.78 -12.26 -9.74
CA GLY A 120 -10.01 -12.16 -10.54
C GLY A 120 -10.40 -10.75 -10.97
N VAL A 121 -9.51 -9.76 -10.81
CA VAL A 121 -9.75 -8.39 -11.29
C VAL A 121 -9.45 -8.30 -12.79
N ASN A 122 -10.45 -7.86 -13.56
CA ASN A 122 -10.26 -7.55 -14.98
C ASN A 122 -9.58 -6.19 -15.14
N VAL A 123 -8.26 -6.21 -15.31
CA VAL A 123 -7.43 -5.00 -15.45
C VAL A 123 -7.66 -4.19 -16.74
N SER A 124 -8.43 -4.74 -17.69
CA SER A 124 -8.80 -4.04 -18.93
C SER A 124 -10.10 -3.25 -18.77
N HIS A 125 -10.84 -3.45 -17.68
CA HIS A 125 -12.13 -2.79 -17.45
C HIS A 125 -11.97 -1.70 -16.39
N LEU A 126 -11.76 -0.46 -16.84
CA LEU A 126 -11.66 0.70 -15.96
C LEU A 126 -13.05 1.15 -15.47
N PRO A 127 -13.15 1.76 -14.27
CA PRO A 127 -14.41 2.30 -13.78
C PRO A 127 -14.98 3.37 -14.72
N SER A 128 -16.26 3.25 -15.07
CA SER A 128 -17.00 4.24 -15.89
C SER A 128 -17.76 5.28 -15.08
N ARG A 129 -17.74 5.17 -13.74
CA ARG A 129 -18.41 6.09 -12.82
C ARG A 129 -17.52 6.39 -11.63
N HIS A 130 -17.58 7.63 -11.15
CA HIS A 130 -16.84 8.01 -9.95
C HIS A 130 -17.32 7.23 -8.72
N ARG A 131 -16.33 6.85 -7.91
CA ARG A 131 -16.49 6.27 -6.60
C ARG A 131 -15.42 6.85 -5.67
N ILE A 132 -15.86 7.46 -4.58
CA ILE A 132 -14.99 7.94 -3.51
C ILE A 132 -14.92 6.86 -2.43
N VAL A 133 -13.71 6.47 -2.05
CA VAL A 133 -13.47 5.60 -0.89
C VAL A 133 -12.72 6.37 0.17
N LEU A 134 -13.32 6.45 1.37
CA LEU A 134 -12.71 7.02 2.56
C LEU A 134 -12.18 5.91 3.45
N VAL A 135 -10.86 5.88 3.68
CA VAL A 135 -10.24 4.83 4.48
C VAL A 135 -10.47 5.08 5.97
N ASN A 136 -11.12 4.12 6.62
CA ASN A 136 -11.31 4.11 8.06
C ASN A 136 -10.21 3.28 8.73
N LYS A 137 -9.49 3.89 9.68
CA LYS A 137 -8.52 3.20 10.54
C LYS A 137 -8.90 3.24 12.02
N THR A 138 -10.08 3.74 12.38
CA THR A 138 -10.49 3.90 13.79
C THR A 138 -10.69 2.57 14.52
N GLN A 139 -10.98 1.48 13.80
CA GLN A 139 -11.15 0.14 14.38
C GLN A 139 -9.85 -0.69 14.37
N ALA A 140 -8.78 -0.23 13.72
CA ALA A 140 -7.50 -0.92 13.65
C ALA A 140 -6.66 -0.70 14.94
N LEU A 141 -6.98 -1.48 15.98
CA LEU A 141 -6.13 -1.84 17.14
C LEU A 141 -5.50 -0.71 18.00
N ARG A 142 -6.10 -0.51 19.18
CA ARG A 142 -5.62 -0.11 20.53
C ARG A 142 -4.40 0.82 20.79
N ARG A 143 -3.47 1.13 19.88
CA ARG A 143 -2.27 1.96 20.23
C ARG A 143 -1.72 2.91 19.16
N SER A 144 -2.28 3.00 17.96
CA SER A 144 -1.82 3.99 16.95
C SER A 144 -2.91 4.19 15.90
N LEU A 145 -3.73 5.22 16.08
CA LEU A 145 -4.79 5.55 15.13
C LEU A 145 -4.27 6.70 14.25
N ARG A 146 -3.49 6.35 13.23
CA ARG A 146 -3.24 7.26 12.10
C ARG A 146 -4.51 7.41 11.26
N ALA A 147 -5.57 7.92 11.87
CA ALA A 147 -6.93 7.91 11.36
C ALA A 147 -7.43 9.33 11.05
N ILE A 148 -8.72 9.43 10.72
CA ILE A 148 -9.42 10.69 10.52
C ILE A 148 -10.23 10.95 11.79
N ALA A 149 -9.88 11.99 12.54
CA ALA A 149 -10.47 12.26 13.85
C ALA A 149 -11.96 12.61 13.75
N ASN A 150 -12.35 13.38 12.73
CA ASN A 150 -13.71 13.81 12.44
C ASN A 150 -14.32 13.05 11.25
N LEU A 151 -14.15 11.71 11.24
CA LEU A 151 -14.57 10.85 10.12
C LEU A 151 -16.06 10.96 9.79
N VAL A 152 -16.91 11.08 10.82
CA VAL A 152 -18.36 11.16 10.66
C VAL A 152 -18.74 12.46 9.95
N GLU A 153 -18.15 13.58 10.36
CA GLU A 153 -18.34 14.89 9.76
C GLU A 153 -17.81 14.93 8.33
N VAL A 154 -16.64 14.34 8.07
CA VAL A 154 -16.07 14.24 6.71
C VAL A 154 -16.99 13.44 5.81
N LYS A 155 -17.45 12.26 6.26
CA LYS A 155 -18.40 11.43 5.50
C LYS A 155 -19.67 12.21 5.16
N HIS A 156 -20.26 12.87 6.15
CA HIS A 156 -21.47 13.64 5.97
C HIS A 156 -21.27 14.80 4.98
N PHE A 157 -20.18 15.54 5.11
CA PHE A 157 -19.81 16.62 4.19
C PHE A 157 -19.66 16.14 2.74
N ILE A 158 -18.91 15.06 2.50
CA ILE A 158 -18.72 14.52 1.14
C ILE A 158 -20.06 14.06 0.56
N HIS A 159 -20.88 13.38 1.35
CA HIS A 159 -22.18 12.89 0.91
C HIS A 159 -23.12 14.02 0.47
N LEU A 160 -23.17 15.12 1.23
CA LEU A 160 -23.96 16.29 0.88
C LEU A 160 -23.40 17.08 -0.31
N THR A 161 -22.08 17.18 -0.41
CA THR A 161 -21.41 17.96 -1.47
C THR A 161 -21.43 17.24 -2.82
N TYR A 162 -21.33 15.92 -2.82
CA TYR A 162 -21.26 15.08 -4.03
C TYR A 162 -22.34 13.97 -4.04
N PRO A 163 -23.64 14.32 -4.00
CA PRO A 163 -24.72 13.37 -3.76
C PRO A 163 -24.90 12.31 -4.86
N LYS A 164 -24.38 12.57 -6.07
CA LYS A 164 -24.43 11.65 -7.22
C LYS A 164 -23.26 10.66 -7.24
N ILE A 165 -22.22 10.88 -6.43
CA ILE A 165 -21.03 10.04 -6.40
C ILE A 165 -21.18 9.02 -5.27
N ARG A 166 -20.93 7.74 -5.58
CA ARG A 166 -20.92 6.70 -4.56
C ARG A 166 -19.78 6.96 -3.58
N LEU A 167 -20.12 7.06 -2.30
CA LEU A 167 -19.18 7.19 -1.19
C LEU A 167 -19.21 5.92 -0.33
N ASP A 168 -18.07 5.25 -0.19
CA ASP A 168 -17.90 4.15 0.76
C ASP A 168 -16.85 4.51 1.82
N VAL A 169 -17.10 4.08 3.06
CA VAL A 169 -16.13 4.17 4.15
C VAL A 169 -15.64 2.76 4.44
N ILE A 170 -14.35 2.49 4.21
CA ILE A 170 -13.79 1.13 4.23
C ILE A 170 -12.70 1.01 5.28
N ASP A 171 -12.84 0.02 6.16
CA ASP A 171 -11.75 -0.52 6.95
C ASP A 171 -11.21 -1.78 6.26
N TRP A 172 -10.02 -1.66 5.67
CA TRP A 172 -9.39 -2.74 4.91
C TRP A 172 -9.06 -3.98 5.75
N THR A 173 -8.91 -3.83 7.08
CA THR A 173 -8.67 -4.98 7.98
C THR A 173 -9.84 -5.95 8.04
N THR A 174 -11.04 -5.50 7.65
CA THR A 174 -12.28 -6.31 7.69
C THR A 174 -12.52 -7.10 6.41
N TYR A 175 -11.73 -6.85 5.35
CA TYR A 175 -11.87 -7.47 4.03
C TYR A 175 -10.83 -8.56 3.83
N LYS A 176 -11.21 -9.66 3.15
CA LYS A 176 -10.23 -10.60 2.61
C LYS A 176 -9.42 -9.94 1.49
N PHE A 177 -8.17 -10.34 1.29
CA PHE A 177 -7.27 -9.73 0.31
C PHE A 177 -7.88 -9.64 -1.10
N THR A 178 -8.48 -10.73 -1.61
CA THR A 178 -9.20 -10.72 -2.88
C THR A 178 -10.29 -9.66 -2.94
N GLN A 179 -11.08 -9.49 -1.87
CA GLN A 179 -12.13 -8.46 -1.81
C GLN A 179 -11.50 -7.06 -1.79
N GLN A 180 -10.39 -6.87 -1.07
CA GLN A 180 -9.67 -5.60 -1.09
C GLN A 180 -9.24 -5.22 -2.52
N MET A 181 -8.68 -6.16 -3.29
CA MET A 181 -8.28 -5.92 -4.69
C MET A 181 -9.47 -5.50 -5.56
N HIS A 182 -10.60 -6.19 -5.45
CA HIS A 182 -11.81 -5.83 -6.20
C HIS A 182 -12.37 -4.45 -5.81
N GLU A 183 -12.37 -4.12 -4.53
CA GLU A 183 -12.91 -2.83 -4.06
C GLU A 183 -11.97 -1.66 -4.40
N LEU A 184 -10.66 -1.85 -4.27
CA LEU A 184 -9.65 -0.89 -4.73
C LEU A 184 -9.77 -0.64 -6.22
N TYR A 185 -9.92 -1.68 -7.04
CA TYR A 185 -9.99 -1.53 -8.49
C TYR A 185 -11.29 -0.86 -9.00
N LYS A 186 -12.31 -0.74 -8.15
CA LYS A 186 -13.54 0.05 -8.44
C LYS A 186 -13.45 1.50 -7.98
N THR A 187 -12.39 1.87 -7.26
CA THR A 187 -12.23 3.19 -6.65
C THR A 187 -11.67 4.17 -7.66
N THR A 188 -12.26 5.35 -7.80
CA THR A 188 -11.70 6.41 -8.66
C THR A 188 -11.00 7.50 -7.87
N ILE A 189 -11.46 7.74 -6.64
CA ILE A 189 -10.84 8.67 -5.69
C ILE A 189 -10.68 7.95 -4.35
N LEU A 190 -9.43 7.72 -3.94
CA LEU A 190 -9.10 7.17 -2.61
C LEU A 190 -8.71 8.31 -1.68
N ILE A 191 -9.37 8.44 -0.54
CA ILE A 191 -9.02 9.41 0.52
C ILE A 191 -8.50 8.61 1.71
N THR A 192 -7.24 8.80 2.08
CA THR A 192 -6.58 7.94 3.07
C THR A 192 -5.64 8.69 4.00
N PRO A 193 -5.68 8.42 5.33
CA PRO A 193 -4.68 8.94 6.24
C PRO A 193 -3.34 8.22 6.07
N CYS A 194 -2.23 8.85 6.49
CA CYS A 194 -0.89 8.30 6.32
C CYS A 194 -0.69 6.88 6.93
N GLY A 195 0.31 6.15 6.42
CA GLY A 195 0.75 4.85 6.93
C GLY A 195 -0.03 3.64 6.42
N GLY A 196 0.66 2.60 5.92
CA GLY A 196 0.00 1.42 5.30
C GLY A 196 -0.62 1.71 3.93
N VAL A 197 -0.51 2.94 3.45
CA VAL A 197 -1.02 3.43 2.17
C VAL A 197 -0.28 2.77 0.99
N SER A 198 1.00 2.46 1.18
CA SER A 198 1.83 1.67 0.27
C SER A 198 1.26 0.28 -0.03
N ALA A 199 0.44 -0.31 0.83
CA ALA A 199 -0.18 -1.62 0.56
C ALA A 199 -1.41 -1.56 -0.36
N ILE A 200 -2.01 -0.37 -0.54
CA ILE A 200 -3.31 -0.23 -1.23
C ILE A 200 -3.25 0.66 -2.47
N ILE A 201 -2.51 1.78 -2.43
CA ILE A 201 -2.48 2.76 -3.53
C ILE A 201 -2.09 2.10 -4.85
N PRO A 202 -0.99 1.33 -4.93
CA PRO A 202 -0.54 0.80 -6.22
C PRO A 202 -1.60 0.00 -6.97
N PHE A 203 -2.58 -0.61 -6.28
CA PHE A 203 -3.63 -1.43 -6.88
C PHE A 203 -4.84 -0.64 -7.39
N LEU A 204 -4.92 0.68 -7.18
CA LEU A 204 -5.95 1.54 -7.79
C LEU A 204 -5.87 1.50 -9.32
N PRO A 205 -7.00 1.61 -10.05
CA PRO A 205 -7.03 1.52 -11.52
C PRO A 205 -6.36 2.73 -12.19
N GLU A 206 -6.15 2.63 -13.50
CA GLU A 206 -5.58 3.72 -14.30
C GLU A 206 -6.41 5.02 -14.19
N GLY A 207 -5.72 6.16 -14.17
CA GLY A 207 -6.38 7.48 -14.23
C GLY A 207 -7.05 7.92 -12.94
N THR A 208 -6.75 7.25 -11.83
CA THR A 208 -7.36 7.54 -10.53
C THR A 208 -6.55 8.50 -9.67
N HIS A 209 -7.22 9.05 -8.65
CA HIS A 209 -6.61 9.94 -7.68
C HIS A 209 -6.53 9.31 -6.30
N ALA A 210 -5.40 9.51 -5.64
CA ALA A 210 -5.24 9.26 -4.22
C ALA A 210 -5.01 10.58 -3.49
N ILE A 211 -5.96 10.97 -2.64
CA ILE A 211 -5.83 12.07 -1.68
C ILE A 211 -5.23 11.49 -0.40
N ILE A 212 -3.95 11.79 -0.18
CA ILE A 212 -3.13 11.20 0.88
C ILE A 212 -2.89 12.27 1.93
N MET A 213 -3.25 11.99 3.17
CA MET A 213 -2.99 12.91 4.26
C MET A 213 -1.56 12.76 4.73
N ASP A 214 -0.84 13.88 4.79
CA ASP A 214 0.52 13.93 5.30
C ASP A 214 0.56 13.81 6.82
N PHE A 215 1.76 13.71 7.39
CA PHE A 215 1.98 13.96 8.80
C PHE A 215 2.84 15.21 9.03
N TYR A 216 2.59 15.95 10.10
CA TYR A 216 3.41 17.06 10.51
C TYR A 216 4.65 16.57 11.26
N VAL A 217 5.83 17.05 10.87
CA VAL A 217 7.10 16.68 11.52
C VAL A 217 7.30 17.55 12.76
N ASN A 218 7.17 16.95 13.93
CA ASN A 218 7.53 17.55 15.21
C ASN A 218 8.83 16.92 15.76
N LYS A 219 9.31 17.41 16.91
CA LYS A 219 10.56 16.92 17.53
C LYS A 219 10.57 15.40 17.76
N GLN A 220 9.42 14.82 18.12
CA GLN A 220 9.27 13.40 18.44
C GLN A 220 9.15 12.51 17.20
N SER A 221 8.64 13.05 16.09
CA SER A 221 8.50 12.32 14.81
C SER A 221 9.68 12.52 13.87
N TYR A 222 10.52 13.54 14.11
CA TYR A 222 11.75 13.79 13.36
C TYR A 222 12.70 12.60 13.45
N ARG A 223 13.29 12.24 12.30
CA ARG A 223 14.36 11.23 12.21
C ARG A 223 15.58 11.89 11.59
N LYS A 224 16.75 11.72 12.23
CA LYS A 224 18.01 12.21 11.68
C LYS A 224 18.26 11.59 10.31
N GLY A 225 18.52 12.43 9.30
CA GLY A 225 18.66 11.99 7.91
C GLY A 225 17.34 11.81 7.14
N ALA A 226 16.19 12.20 7.71
CA ALA A 226 14.95 12.29 6.95
C ALA A 226 14.98 13.47 5.97
N ARG A 227 14.23 13.34 4.86
CA ARG A 227 14.04 14.41 3.86
C ARG A 227 13.37 15.66 4.42
N TYR A 228 12.56 15.50 5.48
CA TYR A 228 11.69 16.53 6.02
C TYR A 228 12.20 17.07 7.36
N GLY A 229 12.21 18.39 7.49
CA GLY A 229 12.57 19.13 8.69
C GLY A 229 11.41 19.27 9.68
N ILE A 230 11.74 19.66 10.92
CA ILE A 230 10.72 19.99 11.94
C ILE A 230 9.92 21.20 11.46
N GLY A 231 8.59 21.12 11.52
CA GLY A 231 7.67 22.15 11.05
C GLY A 231 7.07 21.89 9.68
N GLU A 232 7.49 20.81 9.01
CA GLU A 232 7.04 20.49 7.66
C GLU A 232 5.91 19.47 7.65
N SER A 233 5.12 19.49 6.57
CA SER A 233 4.18 18.44 6.21
C SER A 233 4.91 17.40 5.37
N ALA A 234 4.82 16.13 5.76
CA ALA A 234 5.61 15.04 5.21
C ALA A 234 4.75 13.86 4.75
N SER A 235 5.01 13.38 3.54
CA SER A 235 4.38 12.21 2.96
C SER A 235 5.19 10.94 3.27
N MET A 236 4.59 10.00 4.02
CA MET A 236 5.33 8.86 4.62
C MET A 236 5.98 7.91 3.60
N ASP A 237 5.27 7.50 2.55
CA ASP A 237 5.77 6.53 1.56
C ASP A 237 5.85 7.12 0.14
N ALA A 238 6.00 8.44 0.00
CA ALA A 238 5.98 9.12 -1.30
C ALA A 238 7.03 8.58 -2.29
N ALA A 239 8.22 8.22 -1.79
CA ALA A 239 9.27 7.62 -2.61
C ALA A 239 8.79 6.38 -3.37
N LEU A 240 7.96 5.52 -2.75
CA LEU A 240 7.38 4.37 -3.43
C LEU A 240 6.29 4.80 -4.44
N TRP A 241 5.40 5.70 -4.05
CA TRP A 241 4.24 6.08 -4.87
C TRP A 241 4.64 6.74 -6.19
N ASN A 242 5.81 7.37 -6.24
CA ASN A 242 6.36 7.96 -7.46
C ASN A 242 6.57 6.95 -8.60
N TYR A 243 6.75 5.65 -8.30
CA TYR A 243 6.90 4.61 -9.33
C TYR A 243 5.58 4.11 -9.94
N PHE A 244 4.44 4.66 -9.52
CA PHE A 244 3.12 4.26 -10.00
C PHE A 244 2.44 5.42 -10.74
N PRO A 245 2.93 5.81 -11.94
CA PRO A 245 2.48 7.01 -12.64
C PRO A 245 1.02 6.96 -13.07
N HIS A 246 0.41 5.76 -13.10
CA HIS A 246 -1.00 5.58 -13.43
C HIS A 246 -1.98 6.17 -12.41
N ILE A 247 -1.48 6.55 -11.22
CA ILE A 247 -2.25 7.17 -10.14
C ILE A 247 -1.75 8.59 -9.93
N ARG A 248 -2.68 9.55 -9.93
CA ARG A 248 -2.40 10.93 -9.52
C ARG A 248 -2.47 11.04 -8.01
N LYS A 249 -1.48 11.67 -7.39
CA LYS A 249 -1.41 11.83 -5.92
C LYS A 249 -1.65 13.30 -5.59
N LEU A 250 -2.63 13.53 -4.72
CA LEU A 250 -2.92 14.82 -4.14
C LEU A 250 -2.61 14.72 -2.64
N TYR A 251 -1.86 15.66 -2.10
CA TYR A 251 -1.44 15.60 -0.71
C TYR A 251 -2.28 16.57 0.13
N TYR A 252 -3.02 16.05 1.10
CA TYR A 252 -3.66 16.87 2.12
C TYR A 252 -2.58 17.32 3.10
N GLN A 253 -2.12 18.56 2.92
CA GLN A 253 -1.05 19.17 3.70
C GLN A 253 -1.52 19.49 5.12
N VAL A 254 -0.80 18.94 6.10
CA VAL A 254 -1.03 19.22 7.52
C VAL A 254 -0.22 20.46 7.89
N ARG A 255 -0.90 21.54 8.27
CA ARG A 255 -0.26 22.86 8.41
C ARG A 255 0.34 23.09 9.79
N SER A 256 -0.19 22.42 10.81
CA SER A 256 0.31 22.56 12.19
C SER A 256 -0.18 21.42 13.07
N ALA A 257 0.31 21.37 14.30
CA ALA A 257 -0.19 20.47 15.34
C ALA A 257 -1.70 20.65 15.63
N ALA A 258 -2.30 21.80 15.31
CA ALA A 258 -3.73 22.04 15.53
C ALA A 258 -4.65 21.23 14.58
N ASP A 259 -4.09 20.69 13.51
CA ASP A 259 -4.78 19.77 12.59
C ASP A 259 -4.85 18.33 13.18
N TYR A 260 -4.45 18.09 14.43
CA TYR A 260 -4.45 16.78 15.08
C TYR A 260 -5.38 16.64 16.27
N VAL A 261 -5.78 15.40 16.50
CA VAL A 261 -6.27 14.89 17.78
C VAL A 261 -5.35 13.74 18.19
N PHE A 262 -4.70 13.87 19.35
CA PHE A 262 -3.87 12.80 19.90
C PHE A 262 -4.75 11.64 20.37
N ASP A 263 -4.37 10.42 20.02
CA ASP A 263 -5.25 9.25 20.16
C ASP A 263 -5.34 8.73 21.60
N PHE A 264 -4.39 9.12 22.47
CA PHE A 264 -4.33 8.71 23.87
C PHE A 264 -3.58 9.73 24.74
N SER A 265 -3.81 9.67 26.05
CA SER A 265 -3.15 10.56 27.01
C SER A 265 -1.63 10.36 27.02
N GLY A 266 -0.87 11.46 26.98
CA GLY A 266 0.60 11.44 26.94
C GLY A 266 1.20 11.21 25.55
N ALA A 267 0.38 11.01 24.51
CA ALA A 267 0.83 10.98 23.13
C ALA A 267 1.45 12.33 22.72
N SER A 268 2.57 12.24 21.99
CA SER A 268 3.28 13.43 21.49
C SER A 268 3.83 13.24 20.09
N ASN A 269 3.73 12.05 19.50
CA ASN A 269 4.25 11.76 18.17
C ASN A 269 3.15 11.97 17.11
N THR A 270 3.21 13.07 16.36
CA THR A 270 2.25 13.39 15.29
C THR A 270 2.28 12.41 14.10
N ARG A 271 3.31 11.58 14.00
CA ARG A 271 3.42 10.54 12.95
C ARG A 271 2.71 9.24 13.33
N GLN A 272 2.67 8.89 14.61
CA GLN A 272 2.24 7.56 15.08
C GLN A 272 1.03 7.61 16.00
N ASP A 273 0.88 8.66 16.79
CA ASP A 273 -0.03 8.68 17.94
C ASP A 273 -1.17 9.71 17.76
N ALA A 274 -1.41 10.14 16.52
CA ALA A 274 -2.35 11.20 16.24
C ALA A 274 -3.19 10.94 14.98
N SER A 275 -4.48 11.20 15.12
CA SER A 275 -5.47 11.27 14.05
C SER A 275 -5.57 12.68 13.50
N ILE A 276 -5.81 12.81 12.20
CA ILE A 276 -5.90 14.10 11.52
C ILE A 276 -7.34 14.61 11.58
N LYS A 277 -7.51 15.84 12.07
CA LYS A 277 -8.76 16.59 11.99
C LYS A 277 -8.82 17.32 10.64
N ILE A 278 -9.71 16.86 9.77
CA ILE A 278 -9.83 17.34 8.41
C ILE A 278 -10.63 18.64 8.35
N ASN A 279 -10.10 19.60 7.60
CA ASN A 279 -10.75 20.83 7.20
C ASN A 279 -11.50 20.56 5.89
N MET A 280 -12.82 20.78 5.92
CA MET A 280 -13.70 20.44 4.81
C MET A 280 -13.44 21.25 3.54
N THR A 281 -13.09 22.54 3.67
CA THR A 281 -12.77 23.40 2.52
C THR A 281 -11.53 22.88 1.79
N ARG A 282 -10.43 22.63 2.51
CA ARG A 282 -9.22 22.03 1.92
C ARG A 282 -9.50 20.67 1.28
N LEU A 283 -10.30 19.82 1.95
CA LEU A 283 -10.64 18.53 1.38
C LEU A 283 -11.48 18.68 0.09
N LYS A 284 -12.43 19.62 0.08
CA LYS A 284 -13.28 19.89 -1.08
C LYS A 284 -12.44 20.25 -2.29
N GLU A 285 -11.51 21.19 -2.16
CA GLU A 285 -10.60 21.61 -3.24
C GLU A 285 -9.85 20.43 -3.86
N LEU A 286 -9.37 19.48 -3.03
CA LEU A 286 -8.68 18.28 -3.51
C LEU A 286 -9.62 17.31 -4.22
N ILE A 287 -10.87 17.15 -3.74
CA ILE A 287 -11.86 16.30 -4.40
C ILE A 287 -12.30 16.93 -5.73
N ASP A 288 -12.55 18.24 -5.77
CA ASP A 288 -12.91 18.96 -7.00
C ASP A 288 -11.79 18.79 -8.04
N THR A 289 -10.52 19.04 -7.64
CA THR A 289 -9.34 18.84 -8.50
C THR A 289 -9.29 17.41 -9.03
N ALA A 290 -9.51 16.41 -8.16
CA ALA A 290 -9.51 15.02 -8.57
C ALA A 290 -10.61 14.70 -9.59
N LEU A 291 -11.81 15.26 -9.41
CA LEU A 291 -12.95 15.06 -10.32
C LEU A 291 -12.73 15.74 -11.67
N GLU A 292 -12.21 16.96 -11.68
CA GLU A 292 -11.90 17.72 -12.92
C GLU A 292 -10.82 17.03 -13.76
N GLU A 293 -9.84 16.44 -13.10
CA GLU A 293 -8.72 15.76 -13.73
C GLU A 293 -8.96 14.30 -14.10
N SER A 294 -9.99 13.68 -13.52
CA SER A 294 -10.26 12.25 -13.71
C SER A 294 -10.73 11.97 -15.13
N THR A 295 -9.98 11.14 -15.85
CA THR A 295 -10.38 10.63 -17.16
C THR A 295 -11.19 9.36 -16.98
N LEU A 296 -12.49 9.47 -16.70
CA LEU A 296 -13.38 8.31 -16.80
C LEU A 296 -13.45 7.85 -18.26
N VAL A 297 -13.40 6.55 -18.48
CA VAL A 297 -13.67 5.98 -19.81
C VAL A 297 -15.16 6.17 -20.09
N GLN A 298 -15.47 6.99 -21.11
CA GLN A 298 -16.83 7.18 -21.63
C GLN A 298 -17.29 5.95 -22.41
#